data_AF-A0A9X1DFD0-F1
#
_entry.id   AF-A0A9X1DFD0-F1
#
_cell.length_a   1.000
_cell.length_b   1.000
_cell.length_c   1.000
_cell.angle_alpha   90.00
_cell.angle_beta   90.00
_cell.angle_gamma   90.00
#
_symmetry.space_group_name_H-M   'P 1'
#
loop_
_entity.id
_entity.type
_entity.pdbx_description
1 polymer ?
#
loop_
_entity_poly.entity_id
_entity_poly.type
_entity_poly.pdbx_seq_one_letter_code
_entity_poly.pdbx_strand_id
1 'polypeptide(L)'
;MGDFGPSQSHCIAPGQPYTGIFSFAFDPGNDLFGTTAGSMTPTATPGVFNSFVTYTVTGGTGRFLGASGSIAGVGLLDRRPARPLNHLDLTGTLNMPAVPEPATWGLMLTGLGLTGAAMRRRPARAMAVRFIA
;
A
#
# COMPACT_ATOMS: atom_id res chain seq x y z
N MET A 1 -10.72 11.83 0.88
CA MET A 1 -10.31 10.78 -0.05
C MET A 1 -10.67 11.27 -1.42
N GLY A 2 -9.70 11.39 -2.30
CA GLY A 2 -9.88 11.73 -3.70
C GLY A 2 -10.51 10.58 -4.48
N ASP A 3 -10.83 10.86 -5.73
CA ASP A 3 -11.42 9.87 -6.63
C ASP A 3 -10.40 8.78 -6.97
N PHE A 4 -10.85 7.53 -6.91
CA PHE A 4 -10.07 6.39 -7.39
C PHE A 4 -9.98 6.41 -8.92
N GLY A 5 -8.77 6.49 -9.46
CA GLY A 5 -8.48 6.53 -10.89
C GLY A 5 -7.72 5.29 -11.36
N PRO A 6 -8.39 4.27 -11.90
CA PRO A 6 -7.71 3.13 -12.49
C PRO A 6 -7.28 3.40 -13.94
N SER A 7 -6.01 3.16 -14.25
CA SER A 7 -5.46 3.14 -15.61
C SER A 7 -4.81 1.78 -15.89
N GLN A 8 -5.13 1.19 -17.03
CA GLN A 8 -4.61 -0.13 -17.41
C GLN A 8 -4.30 -0.15 -18.91
N SER A 9 -3.26 -0.89 -19.30
CA SER A 9 -2.90 -1.11 -20.69
C SER A 9 -2.63 -2.59 -20.92
N HIS A 10 -3.51 -3.24 -21.67
CA HIS A 10 -3.47 -4.65 -21.99
C HIS A 10 -4.33 -4.94 -23.23
N CYS A 11 -4.03 -6.02 -23.94
CA CYS A 11 -4.80 -6.46 -25.11
C CYS A 11 -5.64 -7.69 -24.74
N ILE A 12 -6.96 -7.53 -24.60
CA ILE A 12 -7.87 -8.63 -24.29
C ILE A 12 -8.43 -9.24 -25.58
N ALA A 13 -8.32 -10.55 -25.70
CA ALA A 13 -9.15 -11.35 -26.58
C ALA A 13 -9.89 -12.43 -25.76
N PRO A 14 -11.20 -12.66 -25.99
CA PRO A 14 -11.92 -13.73 -25.31
C PRO A 14 -11.25 -15.10 -25.51
N GLY A 15 -11.11 -15.86 -24.42
CA GLY A 15 -10.49 -17.19 -24.44
C GLY A 15 -8.97 -17.19 -24.57
N GLN A 16 -8.31 -16.02 -24.57
CA GLN A 16 -6.85 -15.92 -24.58
C GLN A 16 -6.32 -15.26 -23.30
N PRO A 17 -5.18 -15.72 -22.78
CA PRO A 17 -4.51 -15.01 -21.71
C PRO A 17 -3.95 -13.68 -22.22
N TYR A 18 -3.91 -12.69 -21.34
CA TYR A 18 -3.33 -11.38 -21.62
C TYR A 18 -2.36 -10.97 -20.51
N THR A 19 -1.45 -10.08 -20.85
CA THR A 19 -0.58 -9.39 -19.91
C THR A 19 -0.65 -7.88 -20.14
N GLY A 20 -0.22 -7.12 -19.16
CA GLY A 20 -0.18 -5.67 -19.26
C GLY A 20 0.41 -5.00 -18.04
N ILE A 21 0.09 -3.71 -17.94
CA ILE A 21 0.47 -2.85 -16.83
C ILE A 21 -0.75 -2.16 -16.25
N PHE A 22 -0.68 -1.80 -14.99
CA PHE A 22 -1.69 -1.01 -14.31
C PHE A 22 -1.08 0.11 -13.47
N SER A 23 -1.88 1.14 -13.25
CA SER A 23 -1.68 2.19 -12.26
C SER A 23 -3.02 2.52 -11.63
N PHE A 24 -3.07 2.49 -10.31
CA PHE A 24 -4.23 2.81 -9.49
C PHE A 24 -3.93 4.05 -8.66
N ALA A 25 -4.52 5.17 -9.04
CA ALA A 25 -4.43 6.42 -8.29
C ALA A 25 -5.51 6.45 -7.21
N PHE A 26 -5.12 6.68 -5.96
CA PHE A 26 -6.06 6.81 -4.82
C PHE A 26 -6.23 8.25 -4.36
N ASP A 27 -5.17 9.05 -4.47
CA ASP A 27 -5.10 10.47 -4.16
C ASP A 27 -3.93 11.07 -4.96
N PRO A 28 -3.87 12.39 -5.17
CA PRO A 28 -2.71 13.01 -5.83
C PRO A 28 -1.38 12.57 -5.19
N GLY A 29 -0.49 12.00 -6.00
CA GLY A 29 0.82 11.50 -5.56
C GLY A 29 0.80 10.20 -4.76
N ASN A 30 -0.32 9.47 -4.73
CA ASN A 30 -0.48 8.18 -4.06
C ASN A 30 -1.02 7.14 -5.05
N ASP A 31 -0.09 6.55 -5.81
CA ASP A 31 -0.38 5.58 -6.84
C ASP A 31 0.19 4.23 -6.48
N LEU A 32 -0.51 3.16 -6.87
CA LEU A 32 -0.02 1.80 -6.85
C LEU A 32 0.16 1.33 -8.29
N PHE A 33 1.28 0.71 -8.64
CA PHE A 33 1.53 0.29 -10.01
C PHE A 33 2.24 -1.06 -10.11
N GLY A 34 2.12 -1.68 -11.28
CA GLY A 34 2.78 -2.92 -11.59
C GLY A 34 2.25 -3.58 -12.84
N THR A 35 2.30 -4.91 -12.87
CA THR A 35 1.90 -5.71 -14.03
C THR A 35 0.57 -6.41 -13.81
N THR A 36 -0.11 -6.70 -14.90
CA THR A 36 -1.32 -7.52 -14.90
C THR A 36 -1.11 -8.76 -15.74
N ALA A 37 -1.72 -9.86 -15.31
CA ALA A 37 -1.89 -11.06 -16.12
C ALA A 37 -3.29 -11.59 -15.88
N GLY A 38 -4.00 -11.98 -16.93
CA GLY A 38 -5.38 -12.39 -16.78
C GLY A 38 -5.92 -13.17 -17.96
N SER A 39 -7.19 -13.55 -17.86
CA SER A 39 -7.93 -14.19 -18.93
C SER A 39 -9.42 -13.87 -18.82
N MET A 40 -10.13 -14.10 -19.91
CA MET A 40 -11.58 -13.99 -19.95
C MET A 40 -12.19 -15.22 -20.59
N THR A 41 -13.21 -15.79 -19.97
CA THR A 41 -13.93 -16.94 -20.53
C THR A 41 -15.40 -16.60 -20.78
N PRO A 42 -15.99 -16.96 -21.93
CA PRO A 42 -17.41 -16.76 -22.17
C PRO A 42 -18.26 -17.47 -21.12
N THR A 43 -19.37 -16.85 -20.74
CA THR A 43 -20.43 -17.51 -19.95
C THR A 43 -21.50 -18.11 -20.86
N ALA A 44 -22.50 -18.77 -20.28
CA ALA A 44 -23.70 -19.19 -21.01
C ALA A 44 -24.52 -18.00 -21.57
N THR A 45 -24.31 -16.79 -21.06
CA THR A 45 -24.99 -15.58 -21.55
C THR A 45 -24.11 -14.88 -22.59
N PRO A 46 -24.55 -14.77 -23.86
CA PRO A 46 -23.79 -14.06 -24.89
C PRO A 46 -23.46 -12.62 -24.47
N GLY A 47 -22.21 -12.22 -24.65
CA GLY A 47 -21.72 -10.88 -24.27
C GLY A 47 -21.33 -10.71 -22.81
N VAL A 48 -21.46 -11.76 -21.98
CA VAL A 48 -21.01 -11.79 -20.59
C VAL A 48 -19.86 -12.78 -20.43
N PHE A 49 -18.79 -12.35 -19.77
CA PHE A 49 -17.54 -13.10 -19.63
C PHE A 49 -17.12 -13.17 -18.15
N ASN A 50 -16.66 -14.33 -17.71
CA ASN A 50 -15.90 -14.42 -16.46
C ASN A 50 -14.55 -13.76 -16.68
N SER A 51 -14.16 -12.89 -15.76
CA SER A 51 -12.89 -12.17 -15.77
C SER A 51 -12.03 -12.64 -14.61
N PHE A 52 -10.79 -13.04 -14.92
CA PHE A 52 -9.77 -13.39 -13.95
C PHE A 52 -8.53 -12.55 -14.22
N VAL A 53 -8.03 -11.85 -13.22
CA VAL A 53 -6.83 -11.02 -13.35
C VAL A 53 -6.01 -11.11 -12.07
N THR A 54 -4.70 -11.11 -12.23
CA THR A 54 -3.72 -10.97 -11.15
C THR A 54 -2.97 -9.67 -11.38
N TYR A 55 -3.05 -8.78 -10.41
CA TYR A 55 -2.26 -7.57 -10.32
C TYR A 55 -1.02 -7.87 -9.47
N THR A 56 0.15 -7.90 -10.10
CA THR A 56 1.42 -7.98 -9.39
C THR A 56 1.93 -6.57 -9.14
N VAL A 57 1.92 -6.18 -7.87
CA VAL A 57 2.33 -4.85 -7.44
C VAL A 57 3.85 -4.80 -7.39
N THR A 58 4.45 -3.90 -8.16
CA THR A 58 5.90 -3.73 -8.24
C THR A 58 6.38 -2.43 -7.59
N GLY A 59 5.46 -1.54 -7.22
CA GLY A 59 5.79 -0.29 -6.56
C GLY A 59 4.57 0.61 -6.35
N GLY A 60 4.87 1.80 -5.84
CA GLY A 60 3.90 2.87 -5.67
C GLY A 60 4.59 4.20 -5.37
N THR A 61 3.79 5.26 -5.28
CA THR A 61 4.19 6.62 -4.90
C THR A 61 3.56 7.02 -3.57
N GLY A 62 4.09 8.08 -2.93
CA GLY A 62 3.54 8.61 -1.68
C GLY A 62 3.49 7.55 -0.58
N ARG A 63 2.28 7.30 -0.04
CA ARG A 63 2.08 6.29 1.00
C ARG A 63 2.37 4.86 0.55
N PHE A 64 2.41 4.60 -0.76
CA PHE A 64 2.68 3.29 -1.36
C PHE A 64 4.13 3.16 -1.85
N LEU A 65 5.01 4.10 -1.51
CA LEU A 65 6.43 4.01 -1.89
C LEU A 65 7.02 2.67 -1.41
N GLY A 66 7.61 1.92 -2.34
CA GLY A 66 8.20 0.60 -2.09
C GLY A 66 7.21 -0.54 -1.84
N ALA A 67 5.90 -0.32 -2.07
CA ALA A 67 4.89 -1.35 -1.96
C ALA A 67 5.15 -2.51 -2.94
N SER A 68 4.84 -3.72 -2.51
CA SER A 68 4.88 -4.94 -3.32
C SER A 68 3.70 -5.83 -2.96
N GLY A 69 3.43 -6.86 -3.74
CA GLY A 69 2.39 -7.83 -3.41
C GLY A 69 1.65 -8.37 -4.62
N SER A 70 0.53 -9.03 -4.35
CA SER A 70 -0.30 -9.64 -5.37
C SER A 70 -1.77 -9.51 -4.99
N ILE A 71 -2.58 -9.05 -5.93
CA ILE A 71 -4.02 -8.89 -5.79
C ILE A 71 -4.69 -9.66 -6.93
N ALA A 72 -5.51 -10.64 -6.61
CA ALA A 72 -6.37 -11.32 -7.55
C ALA A 72 -7.70 -10.57 -7.69
N GLY A 73 -8.16 -10.42 -8.92
CA GLY A 73 -9.49 -9.94 -9.28
C GLY A 73 -10.28 -11.03 -9.98
N VAL A 74 -11.47 -11.32 -9.47
CA VAL A 74 -12.41 -12.27 -10.09
C VAL A 74 -13.77 -11.60 -10.22
N GLY A 75 -14.42 -11.78 -11.36
CA GLY A 75 -15.79 -11.31 -11.52
C GLY A 75 -16.30 -11.40 -12.95
N LEU A 76 -17.13 -10.43 -13.35
CA LEU A 76 -17.85 -10.44 -14.62
C LEU A 76 -17.59 -9.16 -15.41
N LEU A 77 -17.32 -9.34 -16.71
CA LEU A 77 -17.44 -8.29 -17.70
C LEU A 77 -18.75 -8.47 -18.48
N ASP A 78 -19.61 -7.47 -18.43
CA ASP A 78 -20.82 -7.38 -19.23
C ASP A 78 -20.64 -6.34 -20.34
N ARG A 79 -20.62 -6.82 -21.60
CA ARG A 79 -20.49 -5.97 -22.80
C ARG A 79 -21.82 -5.66 -23.46
N ARG A 80 -22.94 -6.13 -22.92
CA ARG A 80 -24.29 -5.90 -23.48
C ARG A 80 -24.74 -4.44 -23.38
N PRO A 81 -24.45 -3.68 -22.29
CA PRO A 81 -24.76 -2.26 -22.23
C PRO A 81 -23.86 -1.42 -23.13
N ALA A 82 -24.33 -0.23 -23.53
CA ALA A 82 -23.57 0.72 -24.35
C ALA A 82 -22.22 1.12 -23.71
N ARG A 83 -22.15 1.11 -22.37
CA ARG A 83 -20.91 1.22 -21.60
C ARG A 83 -20.64 -0.13 -20.93
N PRO A 84 -19.62 -0.88 -21.36
CA PRO A 84 -19.29 -2.16 -20.74
C PRO A 84 -19.08 -2.00 -19.24
N LEU A 85 -19.66 -2.91 -18.46
CA LEU A 85 -19.54 -2.94 -17.01
C LEU A 85 -18.55 -4.05 -16.64
N ASN A 86 -17.53 -3.70 -15.87
CA ASN A 86 -16.57 -4.65 -15.34
C ASN A 86 -16.66 -4.65 -13.81
N HIS A 87 -17.14 -5.74 -13.25
CA HIS A 87 -17.23 -5.95 -11.80
C HIS A 87 -16.18 -6.97 -11.41
N LEU A 88 -15.26 -6.60 -10.52
CA LEU A 88 -14.29 -7.52 -9.93
C LEU A 88 -14.29 -7.42 -8.41
N ASP A 89 -14.31 -8.58 -7.77
CA ASP A 89 -13.94 -8.73 -6.37
C ASP A 89 -12.42 -8.86 -6.28
N LEU A 90 -11.79 -7.97 -5.52
CA LEU A 90 -10.34 -7.90 -5.36
C LEU A 90 -9.94 -8.52 -4.01
N THR A 91 -9.04 -9.51 -4.04
CA THR A 91 -8.51 -10.17 -2.85
C THR A 91 -7.00 -10.33 -2.97
N GLY A 92 -6.26 -10.11 -1.88
CA GLY A 92 -4.81 -10.25 -1.93
C GLY A 92 -4.10 -9.56 -0.78
N THR A 93 -2.79 -9.43 -0.92
CA THR A 93 -1.94 -8.81 0.08
C THR A 93 -1.06 -7.74 -0.54
N LEU A 94 -0.91 -6.65 0.20
CA LEU A 94 0.06 -5.60 -0.05
C LEU A 94 1.12 -5.66 1.06
N ASN A 95 2.36 -5.89 0.66
CA ASN A 95 3.51 -5.73 1.51
C ASN A 95 4.01 -4.30 1.39
N MET A 96 3.77 -3.53 2.44
CA MET A 96 4.23 -2.15 2.55
C MET A 96 5.59 -2.18 3.26
N PRO A 97 6.61 -1.45 2.78
CA PRO A 97 7.85 -1.37 3.51
C PRO A 97 7.56 -0.78 4.88
N ALA A 98 8.08 -1.43 5.93
CA ALA A 98 8.02 -0.87 7.26
C ALA A 98 8.71 0.50 7.20
N VAL A 99 7.97 1.58 7.47
CA VAL A 99 8.54 2.91 7.60
C VAL A 99 9.35 2.89 8.90
N PRO A 100 10.71 2.85 8.85
CA PRO A 100 11.49 2.94 10.07
C PRO A 100 11.41 4.41 10.47
N GLU A 101 10.62 4.77 11.47
CA GLU A 101 10.36 6.19 11.75
C GLU A 101 11.68 6.93 12.03
N PRO A 102 12.24 7.71 11.08
CA PRO A 102 13.56 8.31 11.26
C PRO A 102 13.52 9.41 12.33
N ALA A 103 12.33 9.96 12.60
CA ALA A 103 12.09 10.97 13.62
C ALA A 103 11.84 10.38 15.01
N THR A 104 11.23 9.20 15.14
CA THR A 104 10.88 8.66 16.46
C THR A 104 12.10 8.22 17.24
N TRP A 105 13.10 7.64 16.58
CA TRP A 105 14.39 7.39 17.22
C TRP A 105 15.05 8.70 17.63
N GLY A 106 15.03 9.71 16.75
CA GLY A 106 15.55 11.04 17.06
C GLY A 106 14.86 11.66 18.28
N LEU A 107 13.54 11.63 18.34
CA LEU A 107 12.73 12.17 19.45
C LEU A 107 12.89 11.36 20.73
N MET A 108 12.96 10.02 20.64
CA MET A 108 13.17 9.14 21.78
C MET A 108 14.56 9.36 22.38
N LEU A 109 15.61 9.36 21.56
CA LEU A 109 16.98 9.60 22.00
C LEU A 109 17.13 11.02 22.56
N THR A 110 16.49 12.01 21.93
CA THR A 110 16.49 13.39 22.42
C THR A 110 15.77 13.49 23.77
N GLY A 111 14.59 12.91 23.91
CA GLY A 111 13.82 12.91 25.16
C GLY A 111 14.56 12.22 26.31
N LEU A 112 15.15 11.05 26.04
CA LEU A 112 15.98 10.32 27.01
C LEU A 112 17.25 11.11 27.38
N GLY A 113 17.92 11.68 26.38
CA GLY A 113 19.11 12.50 26.59
C GLY A 113 18.84 13.74 27.45
N LEU A 114 17.75 14.46 27.16
CA LEU A 114 17.31 15.62 27.94
C LEU A 114 16.95 15.23 29.39
N THR A 115 16.23 14.12 29.57
CA THR A 115 15.85 13.63 30.91
C THR A 115 17.08 13.25 31.74
N GLY A 116 18.02 12.50 31.14
CA GLY A 116 19.29 12.15 31.79
C GLY A 116 20.13 13.38 32.14
N ALA A 117 20.21 14.36 31.23
CA ALA A 117 20.91 15.62 31.49
C ALA A 117 20.27 16.42 32.64
N ALA A 118 18.94 16.46 32.73
CA ALA A 118 18.23 17.14 33.83
C ALA A 118 18.48 16.47 35.19
N MET A 119 18.50 15.14 35.25
CA MET A 119 18.84 14.40 36.47
C MET A 119 20.27 14.68 36.93
N ARG A 120 21.22 14.76 36.00
CA ARG A 120 22.64 14.98 36.30
C ARG A 120 22.96 16.40 36.78
N ARG A 121 22.09 17.38 36.49
CA ARG A 121 22.24 18.79 36.91
C ARG A 121 21.81 19.05 38.35
N ARG A 122 21.19 18.10 39.04
CA ARG A 122 20.86 18.25 40.47
C ARG A 122 22.15 18.17 41.29
N PRO A 123 22.54 19.23 42.02
CA PRO A 123 23.71 19.15 42.89
C PRO A 123 23.45 18.07 43.94
N ALA A 124 24.38 17.12 44.06
CA ALA A 124 24.40 16.21 45.20
C ALA A 124 24.50 17.10 46.44
N ARG A 125 23.42 17.19 47.22
CA ARG A 125 23.47 17.83 48.53
C ARG A 125 24.50 17.03 49.32
N ALA A 126 25.70 17.59 49.46
CA ALA A 126 26.71 17.05 50.34
C ALA A 126 26.08 16.98 51.73
N MET A 127 25.76 15.76 52.15
CA MET A 127 25.24 15.48 53.48
C MET A 127 26.38 15.80 54.46
N ALA A 128 26.38 17.02 54.98
CA ALA A 128 27.32 17.44 56.00
C ALA A 128 27.01 16.67 57.29
N VAL A 129 27.76 15.59 57.53
CA VAL A 129 27.71 14.86 58.80
C VAL A 129 28.45 15.71 59.84
N ARG A 130 27.69 16.30 60.75
CA ARG A 130 28.23 17.07 61.88
C ARG A 130 28.53 16.11 63.04
N PHE A 131 29.80 15.86 63.31
CA PHE A 131 30.22 15.21 64.56
C PHE A 131 30.14 16.23 65.70
N ILE A 132 29.47 15.85 66.77
CA ILE A 132 29.41 16.60 68.03
C ILE A 132 30.32 15.85 69.00
N ALA A 133 31.32 16.56 69.52
CA ALA A 133 32.17 16.17 70.64
C ALA A 133 31.87 17.10 71.82
#